data_AF-A0A9D3NPH9-F1
#
_entry.id   AF-A0A9D3NPH9-F1
#
_cell.length_a   1.000
_cell.length_b   1.000
_cell.length_c   1.000
_cell.angle_alpha   90.00
_cell.angle_beta   90.00
_cell.angle_gamma   90.00
#
_symmetry.space_group_name_H-M   'P 1'
#
loop_
_entity.id
_entity.type
_entity.pdbx_description
1 polymer ?
#
loop_
_entity_poly.entity_id
_entity_poly.type
_entity_poly.pdbx_seq_one_letter_code
_entity_poly.pdbx_strand_id
1 'polypeptide(L)'
;MATSLSKQQDPAREQDAEKERLLTSVTFDPSPVDLSDGGQGIRPSLDLQGSSLRREAQEEEDMAEEEALRRKLKYFFMSPCDKYHAKGRKPYKLVLQLIKIIIVTMQLVLFGLSNQMVVMFRDENTDTFRHLFLQDYQDDTDGFAIHTQSHVYQHINYAIEQYLTLPQKAVGRYAYVLGVMNGSALSLCQYYYKKGSIDPVNDTFNIDPHVTTDCIGIDPPTDPSAPLPEHYKNFTLKFHKLINVTIEFKLKAINIQTIINNELPDCYTFSVTILFDNRAHSGKVKVSLRNQAVITECRDPSVSGHKENYMRVAFDVLVAVICGLSLTLCGRSILRGIILQNEFVRYFRQSLSRSVCWGDRLEFINGWYLLLIISDVLTIIASFIKIGIETKTLASYDVCGILMGTSTLLVWVGVIRYLSFFQKYNILIVTLRAAFPNVIRFCCCAAAIYMGYCFCGWIVLGPYHAKFRSLSTVSECLFSLINGDDMFSTFSEVERSSTLVWLFSQLYLYTFISLFIYMVLSLFIALITGAYDTITQQAQEAPHVSDLHMFIAQCMDTPTSGKFQSPEPPESCSLCCCLN
;
A
#
# COMPACT_ATOMS: atom_id res chain seq x y z
N MET A 1 28.07 1.81 62.88
CA MET A 1 28.54 3.15 63.31
C MET A 1 27.78 4.17 62.48
N ALA A 2 27.10 5.13 63.14
CA ALA A 2 26.38 6.29 62.59
C ALA A 2 25.06 6.08 61.80
N THR A 3 23.98 6.16 62.58
CA THR A 3 22.65 6.78 62.38
C THR A 3 22.50 7.85 61.27
N SER A 4 21.36 7.83 60.55
CA SER A 4 20.29 8.85 60.70
C SER A 4 19.11 8.65 59.73
N LEU A 5 17.90 8.89 60.25
CA LEU A 5 16.62 8.94 59.56
C LEU A 5 16.52 10.15 58.61
N SER A 6 15.76 10.03 57.52
CA SER A 6 14.96 11.15 56.99
C SER A 6 13.70 10.68 56.29
N LYS A 7 12.70 11.57 56.32
CA LYS A 7 11.27 11.35 56.13
C LYS A 7 10.86 11.33 54.65
N GLN A 8 9.77 10.60 54.45
CA GLN A 8 8.84 10.57 53.31
C GLN A 8 8.22 11.95 53.07
N GLN A 9 8.15 12.40 51.80
CA GLN A 9 7.44 13.60 51.38
C GLN A 9 6.70 13.35 50.05
N ASP A 10 5.37 13.44 50.11
CA ASP A 10 4.42 13.34 49.00
C ASP A 10 4.43 14.60 48.09
N PRO A 11 4.42 14.45 46.75
CA PRO A 11 4.31 15.56 45.82
C PRO A 11 2.84 15.82 45.44
N ALA A 12 2.09 16.47 46.33
CA ALA A 12 0.72 16.92 46.06
C ALA A 12 0.49 18.40 46.42
N ARG A 13 1.56 19.21 46.50
CA ARG A 13 1.46 20.58 47.03
C ARG A 13 2.35 21.61 46.32
N GLU A 14 2.47 21.50 45.00
CA GLU A 14 3.30 22.41 44.20
C GLU A 14 2.60 22.98 42.95
N GLN A 15 1.27 22.92 42.85
CA GLN A 15 0.53 23.52 41.72
C GLN A 15 -0.49 24.61 42.11
N ASP A 16 -0.76 24.83 43.40
CA ASP A 16 -1.72 25.86 43.84
C ASP A 16 -1.07 27.23 44.14
N ALA A 17 0.25 27.39 43.98
CA ALA A 17 0.96 28.63 44.30
C ALA A 17 1.24 29.54 43.08
N GLU A 18 0.90 29.14 41.86
CA GLU A 18 1.19 29.92 40.64
C GLU A 18 -0.05 30.60 40.03
N LYS A 19 -1.25 30.34 40.57
CA LYS A 19 -2.51 30.90 40.02
C LYS A 19 -2.97 32.21 40.66
N GLU A 20 -2.34 32.64 41.76
CA GLU A 20 -2.72 33.84 42.52
C GLU A 20 -1.88 35.10 42.20
N ARG A 21 -1.01 35.05 41.18
CA ARG A 21 -0.15 36.19 40.77
C ARG A 21 -0.53 36.89 39.46
N LEU A 22 -1.65 36.53 38.83
CA LEU A 22 -2.11 37.16 37.58
C LEU A 22 -3.36 38.05 37.75
N LEU A 23 -3.82 38.28 38.98
CA LEU A 23 -4.93 39.18 39.30
C LEU A 23 -4.43 40.38 40.12
N THR A 24 -3.58 41.22 39.52
CA THR A 24 -3.31 42.59 40.02
C THR A 24 -2.58 43.40 38.95
N SER A 25 -3.35 44.07 38.08
CA SER A 25 -3.01 45.42 37.61
C SER A 25 -4.17 45.97 36.78
N VAL A 26 -4.78 47.05 37.26
CA VAL A 26 -4.90 48.36 36.60
C VAL A 26 -5.96 49.14 37.38
N THR A 27 -5.48 50.15 38.09
CA THR A 27 -6.19 51.21 38.81
C THR A 27 -6.62 52.31 37.85
N PHE A 28 -7.79 52.93 38.09
CA PHE A 28 -8.04 54.33 37.73
C PHE A 28 -9.02 54.98 38.72
N ASP A 29 -8.68 56.20 39.14
CA ASP A 29 -9.29 57.02 40.21
C ASP A 29 -10.73 57.51 39.93
N PRO A 30 -11.51 57.86 40.99
CA PRO A 30 -12.74 58.64 40.89
C PRO A 30 -12.58 60.09 41.36
N SER A 31 -13.31 61.03 40.74
CA SER A 31 -13.66 62.34 41.32
C SER A 31 -14.84 63.00 40.57
N PRO A 32 -15.60 63.92 41.22
CA PRO A 32 -17.07 63.94 41.18
C PRO A 32 -17.69 65.23 40.60
N VAL A 33 -18.96 65.20 40.16
CA VAL A 33 -19.80 66.41 39.98
C VAL A 33 -21.31 66.14 40.17
N ASP A 34 -21.84 66.75 41.23
CA ASP A 34 -23.09 67.48 41.49
C ASP A 34 -24.51 67.07 41.02
N LEU A 35 -25.42 67.26 41.98
CA LEU A 35 -26.88 67.38 41.86
C LEU A 35 -27.33 68.61 41.07
N SER A 36 -28.40 68.47 40.28
CA SER A 36 -29.40 69.53 40.10
C SER A 36 -30.71 68.97 39.55
N ASP A 37 -31.78 69.53 40.11
CA ASP A 37 -33.22 69.31 39.98
C ASP A 37 -33.78 69.58 38.57
N GLY A 38 -34.98 69.04 38.28
CA GLY A 38 -35.73 69.30 37.04
C GLY A 38 -36.80 68.25 36.72
N GLY A 39 -38.03 68.50 37.17
CA GLY A 39 -39.17 67.58 37.04
C GLY A 39 -39.88 67.53 35.68
N GLN A 40 -40.94 66.72 35.71
CA GLN A 40 -42.06 66.52 34.76
C GLN A 40 -41.96 65.39 33.73
N GLY A 41 -42.90 64.44 33.85
CA GLY A 41 -43.43 63.68 32.71
C GLY A 41 -43.68 62.19 32.94
N ILE A 42 -44.74 61.83 33.67
CA ILE A 42 -45.30 60.46 33.63
C ILE A 42 -46.15 60.31 32.36
N ARG A 43 -45.76 59.38 31.47
CA ARG A 43 -46.59 58.36 30.74
C ARG A 43 -45.91 57.93 29.40
N PRO A 44 -46.14 56.70 28.89
CA PRO A 44 -46.12 55.41 29.59
C PRO A 44 -45.33 54.32 28.81
N SER A 45 -44.71 53.39 29.55
CA SER A 45 -44.59 51.92 29.39
C SER A 45 -44.89 51.16 28.07
N LEU A 46 -44.75 51.73 26.86
CA LEU A 46 -44.98 51.00 25.59
C LEU A 46 -43.70 50.43 24.94
N ASP A 47 -42.53 51.05 25.15
CA ASP A 47 -41.27 50.58 24.55
C ASP A 47 -40.63 49.40 25.30
N LEU A 48 -40.88 49.26 26.61
CA LEU A 48 -40.35 48.14 27.39
C LEU A 48 -41.02 46.81 27.03
N GLN A 49 -42.33 46.83 26.70
CA GLN A 49 -43.11 45.64 26.38
C GLN A 49 -42.86 45.16 24.94
N GLY A 50 -42.57 46.07 24.00
CA GLY A 50 -42.08 45.73 22.67
C GLY A 50 -40.65 45.15 22.68
N SER A 51 -39.81 45.58 23.62
CA SER A 51 -38.46 45.03 23.81
C SER A 51 -38.45 43.66 24.48
N SER A 52 -39.39 43.40 25.41
CA SER A 52 -39.55 42.07 26.03
C SER A 52 -40.18 41.07 25.06
N LEU A 53 -41.20 41.46 24.29
CA LEU A 53 -41.79 40.62 23.24
C LEU A 53 -40.80 40.32 22.11
N ARG A 54 -39.93 41.27 21.74
CA ARG A 54 -38.83 41.01 20.79
C ARG A 54 -37.77 40.07 21.37
N ARG A 55 -37.45 40.21 22.66
CA ARG A 55 -36.53 39.29 23.35
C ARG A 55 -37.09 37.88 23.44
N GLU A 56 -38.36 37.75 23.80
CA GLU A 56 -39.07 36.46 23.87
C GLU A 56 -39.19 35.83 22.48
N ALA A 57 -39.53 36.60 21.44
CA ALA A 57 -39.57 36.10 20.07
C ALA A 57 -38.19 35.68 19.54
N GLN A 58 -37.13 36.42 19.91
CA GLN A 58 -35.77 36.10 19.52
C GLN A 58 -35.21 34.89 20.29
N GLU A 59 -35.54 34.74 21.57
CA GLU A 59 -35.24 33.55 22.37
C GLU A 59 -36.00 32.31 21.85
N GLU A 60 -37.25 32.46 21.40
CA GLU A 60 -37.99 31.37 20.74
C GLU A 60 -37.38 30.98 19.39
N GLU A 61 -36.93 31.95 18.58
CA GLU A 61 -36.23 31.69 17.31
C GLU A 61 -34.88 30.99 17.53
N ASP A 62 -34.08 31.45 18.50
CA ASP A 62 -32.79 30.86 18.84
C ASP A 62 -32.95 29.41 19.37
N MET A 63 -33.98 29.16 20.20
CA MET A 63 -34.31 27.82 20.69
C MET A 63 -34.77 26.88 19.57
N ALA A 64 -35.54 27.40 18.60
CA ALA A 64 -35.97 26.63 17.44
C ALA A 64 -34.79 26.29 16.50
N GLU A 65 -33.84 27.21 16.31
CA GLU A 65 -32.62 26.99 15.52
C GLU A 65 -31.72 25.94 16.19
N GLU A 66 -31.58 26.01 17.52
CA GLU A 66 -30.83 25.02 18.30
C GLU A 66 -31.43 23.61 18.17
N GLU A 67 -32.75 23.46 18.34
CA GLU A 67 -33.42 22.18 18.15
C GLU A 67 -33.28 21.65 16.72
N ALA A 68 -33.36 22.52 15.71
CA ALA A 68 -33.17 22.14 14.31
C ALA A 68 -31.74 21.63 14.06
N LEU A 69 -30.73 22.31 14.61
CA LEU A 69 -29.32 21.90 14.51
C LEU A 69 -29.10 20.55 15.23
N ARG A 70 -29.65 20.36 16.44
CA ARG A 70 -29.59 19.08 17.16
C ARG A 70 -30.21 17.94 16.35
N ARG A 71 -31.37 18.16 15.72
CA ARG A 71 -32.01 17.15 14.84
C ARG A 71 -31.15 16.82 13.63
N LYS A 72 -30.54 17.82 12.97
CA LYS A 72 -29.61 17.61 11.84
C LYS A 72 -28.42 16.76 12.26
N LEU A 73 -27.80 17.07 13.42
CA LEU A 73 -26.67 16.33 13.98
C LEU A 73 -27.05 14.89 14.33
N LYS A 74 -28.18 14.69 15.04
CA LYS A 74 -28.70 13.36 15.38
C LYS A 74 -28.93 12.52 14.13
N TYR A 75 -29.56 13.09 13.10
CA TYR A 75 -29.76 12.42 11.82
C TYR A 75 -28.45 12.10 11.09
N PHE A 76 -27.41 12.92 11.24
CA PHE A 76 -26.10 12.67 10.61
C PHE A 76 -25.40 11.43 11.20
N PHE A 77 -25.39 11.28 12.53
CA PHE A 77 -24.71 10.19 13.24
C PHE A 77 -25.51 8.88 13.37
N MET A 78 -26.81 8.90 13.02
CA MET A 78 -27.65 7.69 13.00
C MET A 78 -27.16 6.60 12.03
N SER A 79 -27.48 5.34 12.35
CA SER A 79 -27.21 4.21 11.46
C SER A 79 -28.07 4.29 10.18
N PRO A 80 -27.67 3.68 9.05
CA PRO A 80 -28.48 3.68 7.84
C PRO A 80 -29.87 3.07 8.01
N CYS A 81 -30.01 2.05 8.87
CA CYS A 81 -31.30 1.44 9.20
C CYS A 81 -32.20 2.43 9.96
N ASP A 82 -31.65 3.17 10.92
CA ASP A 82 -32.40 4.20 11.65
C ASP A 82 -32.82 5.35 10.74
N LYS A 83 -31.95 5.75 9.80
CA LYS A 83 -32.29 6.78 8.79
C LYS A 83 -33.42 6.32 7.86
N TYR A 84 -33.48 5.03 7.53
CA TYR A 84 -34.59 4.45 6.77
C TYR A 84 -35.89 4.51 7.57
N HIS A 85 -35.87 4.12 8.85
CA HIS A 85 -37.04 4.23 9.72
C HIS A 85 -37.51 5.68 9.94
N ALA A 86 -36.58 6.64 9.96
CA ALA A 86 -36.91 8.06 10.20
C ALA A 86 -37.50 8.81 8.99
N LYS A 87 -36.95 8.61 7.78
CA LYS A 87 -37.37 9.34 6.59
C LYS A 87 -37.99 8.48 5.48
N GLY A 88 -38.08 7.15 5.65
CA GLY A 88 -38.60 6.22 4.64
C GLY A 88 -37.76 6.12 3.35
N ARG A 89 -36.58 6.74 3.30
CA ARG A 89 -35.71 6.78 2.10
C ARG A 89 -34.94 5.47 1.94
N LYS A 90 -35.22 4.72 0.87
CA LYS A 90 -34.53 3.45 0.55
C LYS A 90 -32.99 3.62 0.60
N PRO A 91 -32.25 2.66 1.21
CA PRO A 91 -30.81 2.78 1.44
C PRO A 91 -29.98 2.45 0.19
N TYR A 92 -30.17 3.17 -0.92
CA TYR A 92 -29.48 2.93 -2.18
C TYR A 92 -27.95 2.90 -2.06
N LYS A 93 -27.38 3.71 -1.16
CA LYS A 93 -25.94 3.71 -0.89
C LYS A 93 -25.44 2.37 -0.36
N LEU A 94 -26.18 1.72 0.53
CA LEU A 94 -25.79 0.42 1.08
C LEU A 94 -25.84 -0.65 -0.02
N VAL A 95 -26.93 -0.67 -0.79
CA VAL A 95 -27.11 -1.61 -1.90
C VAL A 95 -26.02 -1.45 -2.96
N LEU A 96 -25.70 -0.21 -3.35
CA LEU A 96 -24.63 0.07 -4.31
C LEU A 96 -23.27 -0.47 -3.84
N GLN A 97 -22.95 -0.33 -2.56
CA GLN A 97 -21.68 -0.81 -2.01
C GLN A 97 -21.62 -2.34 -1.95
N LEU A 98 -22.73 -3.01 -1.62
CA LEU A 98 -22.81 -4.47 -1.68
C LEU A 98 -22.63 -5.00 -3.11
N ILE A 99 -23.29 -4.36 -4.08
CA ILE A 99 -23.12 -4.67 -5.51
C ILE A 99 -21.66 -4.43 -5.93
N LYS A 100 -21.06 -3.33 -5.50
CA LYS A 100 -19.65 -2.99 -5.78
C LYS A 100 -18.70 -4.08 -5.30
N ILE A 101 -18.88 -4.60 -4.07
CA ILE A 101 -18.02 -5.66 -3.52
C ILE A 101 -18.02 -6.88 -4.43
N ILE A 102 -19.21 -7.32 -4.87
CA ILE A 102 -19.36 -8.49 -5.74
C ILE A 102 -18.70 -8.24 -7.10
N ILE A 103 -19.00 -7.10 -7.72
CA ILE A 103 -18.54 -6.78 -9.08
C ILE A 103 -17.02 -6.57 -9.13
N VAL A 104 -16.44 -5.85 -8.18
CA VAL A 104 -14.97 -5.64 -8.11
C VAL A 104 -14.25 -6.95 -7.83
N THR A 105 -14.81 -7.81 -6.96
CA THR A 105 -14.22 -9.13 -6.70
C THR A 105 -14.29 -10.03 -7.93
N MET A 106 -15.41 -10.03 -8.66
CA MET A 106 -15.53 -10.75 -9.93
C MET A 106 -14.56 -10.23 -10.98
N GLN A 107 -14.38 -8.91 -11.08
CA GLN A 107 -13.39 -8.29 -11.96
C GLN A 107 -11.97 -8.76 -11.64
N LEU A 108 -11.60 -8.77 -10.35
CA LEU A 108 -10.29 -9.24 -9.89
C LEU A 108 -10.07 -10.71 -10.24
N VAL A 109 -11.06 -11.59 -10.01
CA VAL A 109 -10.94 -13.02 -10.30
C VAL A 109 -10.77 -13.27 -11.80
N LEU A 110 -11.58 -12.62 -12.64
CA LEU A 110 -11.47 -12.74 -14.10
C LEU A 110 -10.10 -12.25 -14.61
N PHE A 111 -9.64 -11.10 -14.11
CA PHE A 111 -8.31 -10.59 -14.44
C PHE A 111 -7.20 -11.52 -13.92
N GLY A 112 -7.32 -12.03 -12.70
CA GLY A 112 -6.35 -12.91 -12.06
C GLY A 112 -6.13 -14.21 -12.83
N LEU A 113 -7.21 -14.82 -13.33
CA LEU A 113 -7.12 -16.03 -14.17
C LEU A 113 -6.39 -15.76 -15.49
N SER A 114 -6.67 -14.63 -16.15
CA SER A 114 -5.98 -14.24 -17.38
C SER A 114 -4.50 -13.93 -17.11
N ASN A 115 -4.22 -13.13 -16.08
CA ASN A 115 -2.86 -12.75 -15.69
C ASN A 115 -2.01 -13.97 -15.27
N GLN A 116 -2.60 -14.92 -14.54
CA GLN A 116 -1.92 -16.15 -14.14
C GLN A 116 -1.44 -16.95 -15.35
N MET A 117 -2.25 -17.08 -16.41
CA MET A 117 -1.82 -17.76 -17.63
C MET A 117 -0.68 -17.02 -18.34
N VAL A 118 -0.72 -15.68 -18.38
CA VAL A 118 0.34 -14.86 -18.98
C VAL A 118 1.67 -15.04 -18.23
N VAL A 119 1.63 -15.01 -16.90
CA VAL A 119 2.81 -15.19 -16.04
C VAL A 119 3.33 -16.62 -16.14
N MET A 120 2.46 -17.62 -16.05
CA MET A 120 2.83 -19.03 -16.21
C MET A 120 3.52 -19.30 -17.53
N PHE A 121 2.96 -18.81 -18.65
CA PHE A 121 3.58 -18.97 -19.96
C PHE A 121 4.97 -18.30 -20.02
N ARG A 122 5.12 -17.10 -19.46
CA ARG A 122 6.42 -16.41 -19.39
C ARG A 122 7.44 -17.20 -18.55
N ASP A 123 7.03 -17.71 -17.40
CA ASP A 123 7.92 -18.36 -16.44
C ASP A 123 8.35 -19.75 -16.94
N GLU A 124 7.42 -20.55 -17.48
CA GLU A 124 7.71 -21.85 -18.10
C GLU A 124 8.65 -21.72 -19.32
N ASN A 125 8.45 -20.68 -20.16
CA ASN A 125 9.39 -20.41 -21.25
C ASN A 125 10.76 -19.98 -20.73
N THR A 126 10.81 -19.16 -19.67
CA THR A 126 12.08 -18.76 -19.04
C THR A 126 12.83 -19.96 -18.50
N ASP A 127 12.11 -20.89 -17.86
CA ASP A 127 12.70 -22.13 -17.35
C ASP A 127 13.17 -23.07 -18.47
N THR A 128 12.37 -23.20 -19.53
CA THR A 128 12.76 -23.92 -20.75
C THR A 128 14.03 -23.33 -21.36
N PHE A 129 14.16 -22.00 -21.40
CA PHE A 129 15.38 -21.35 -21.92
C PHE A 129 16.60 -21.60 -21.04
N ARG A 130 16.44 -21.74 -19.71
CA ARG A 130 17.55 -22.16 -18.84
C ARG A 130 18.04 -23.54 -19.24
N HIS A 131 17.14 -24.51 -19.37
CA HIS A 131 17.49 -25.88 -19.77
C HIS A 131 18.08 -25.98 -21.18
N LEU A 132 17.61 -25.16 -22.13
CA LEU A 132 18.09 -25.21 -23.51
C LEU A 132 19.46 -24.54 -23.67
N PHE A 133 19.67 -23.37 -23.07
CA PHE A 133 20.86 -22.54 -23.35
C PHE A 133 21.95 -22.63 -22.29
N LEU A 134 21.63 -23.07 -21.07
CA LEU A 134 22.62 -23.27 -20.01
C LEU A 134 23.00 -24.73 -19.94
N GLN A 135 24.27 -25.02 -20.27
CA GLN A 135 24.79 -26.38 -20.16
C GLN A 135 24.79 -26.85 -18.69
N ASP A 136 24.34 -28.08 -18.46
CA ASP A 136 24.32 -28.75 -17.15
C ASP A 136 23.51 -28.00 -16.06
N TYR A 137 22.47 -27.25 -16.46
CA TYR A 137 21.56 -26.58 -15.53
C TYR A 137 20.72 -27.57 -14.73
N GLN A 138 20.49 -27.26 -13.45
CA GLN A 138 19.62 -28.01 -12.52
C GLN A 138 18.66 -27.05 -11.82
N ASP A 139 17.43 -27.53 -11.57
CA ASP A 139 16.27 -26.74 -11.12
C ASP A 139 16.48 -25.94 -9.81
N ASP A 140 17.35 -26.40 -8.91
CA ASP A 140 17.54 -25.80 -7.57
C ASP A 140 18.57 -24.67 -7.50
N THR A 141 19.13 -24.22 -8.63
CA THR A 141 20.22 -23.21 -8.63
C THR A 141 19.82 -21.91 -9.32
N ASP A 142 19.78 -20.80 -8.56
CA ASP A 142 19.55 -19.41 -9.01
C ASP A 142 20.70 -18.82 -9.87
N GLY A 143 21.38 -19.69 -10.61
CA GLY A 143 22.59 -19.44 -11.38
C GLY A 143 23.73 -20.33 -10.90
N PHE A 144 24.42 -20.94 -11.83
CA PHE A 144 25.65 -21.69 -11.57
C PHE A 144 26.87 -20.81 -11.81
N ALA A 145 28.02 -21.25 -11.34
CA ALA A 145 29.26 -20.51 -11.46
C ALA A 145 30.34 -21.32 -12.16
N ILE A 146 31.12 -20.65 -12.98
CA ILE A 146 32.21 -21.23 -13.74
C ILE A 146 33.53 -20.75 -13.15
N HIS A 147 34.48 -21.68 -13.02
CA HIS A 147 35.78 -21.43 -12.37
C HIS A 147 36.98 -21.51 -13.34
N THR A 148 36.79 -21.98 -14.57
CA THR A 148 37.88 -22.17 -15.55
C THR A 148 37.59 -21.44 -16.86
N GLN A 149 38.63 -20.91 -17.50
CA GLN A 149 38.50 -20.18 -18.77
C GLN A 149 37.98 -21.08 -19.89
N SER A 150 38.44 -22.34 -19.94
CA SER A 150 37.97 -23.33 -20.93
C SER A 150 36.47 -23.58 -20.83
N HIS A 151 35.94 -23.70 -19.60
CA HIS A 151 34.51 -23.90 -19.41
C HIS A 151 33.73 -22.64 -19.80
N VAL A 152 34.24 -21.42 -19.55
CA VAL A 152 33.56 -20.20 -20.02
C VAL A 152 33.37 -20.23 -21.54
N TYR A 153 34.41 -20.58 -22.30
CA TYR A 153 34.27 -20.76 -23.75
C TYR A 153 33.30 -21.88 -24.12
N GLN A 154 33.36 -23.03 -23.43
CA GLN A 154 32.46 -24.15 -23.66
C GLN A 154 30.99 -23.76 -23.47
N HIS A 155 30.65 -23.08 -22.37
CA HIS A 155 29.28 -22.63 -22.10
C HIS A 155 28.79 -21.58 -23.10
N ILE A 156 29.66 -20.66 -23.55
CA ILE A 156 29.34 -19.69 -24.62
C ILE A 156 29.06 -20.42 -25.93
N ASN A 157 29.94 -21.34 -26.33
CA ASN A 157 29.79 -22.10 -27.56
C ASN A 157 28.54 -22.98 -27.51
N TYR A 158 28.27 -23.65 -26.38
CA TYR A 158 27.07 -24.44 -26.17
C TYR A 158 25.81 -23.59 -26.36
N ALA A 159 25.72 -22.43 -25.71
CA ALA A 159 24.55 -21.55 -25.83
C ALA A 159 24.29 -21.12 -27.29
N ILE A 160 25.34 -20.78 -28.03
CA ILE A 160 25.25 -20.38 -29.45
C ILE A 160 24.84 -21.57 -30.33
N GLU A 161 25.44 -22.74 -30.13
CA GLU A 161 25.09 -23.95 -30.90
C GLU A 161 23.64 -24.40 -30.65
N GLN A 162 23.16 -24.30 -29.40
CA GLN A 162 21.77 -24.56 -29.05
C GLN A 162 20.83 -23.53 -29.68
N TYR A 163 21.21 -22.26 -29.72
CA TYR A 163 20.46 -21.23 -30.43
C TYR A 163 20.36 -21.52 -31.93
N LEU A 164 21.46 -21.89 -32.59
CA LEU A 164 21.48 -22.17 -34.04
C LEU A 164 20.71 -23.46 -34.42
N THR A 165 20.60 -24.42 -33.50
CA THR A 165 19.88 -25.69 -33.70
C THR A 165 18.49 -25.73 -33.07
N LEU A 166 18.00 -24.58 -32.57
CA LEU A 166 16.78 -24.46 -31.76
C LEU A 166 15.53 -25.10 -32.41
N PRO A 167 15.22 -24.88 -33.72
CA PRO A 167 14.01 -25.44 -34.34
C PRO A 167 13.98 -26.98 -34.40
N GLN A 168 15.14 -27.64 -34.32
CA GLN A 168 15.25 -29.09 -34.40
C GLN A 168 15.23 -29.75 -33.01
N LYS A 169 15.68 -29.05 -31.97
CA LYS A 169 15.82 -29.58 -30.61
C LYS A 169 14.68 -29.18 -29.67
N ALA A 170 14.11 -27.98 -29.83
CA ALA A 170 13.11 -27.49 -28.91
C ALA A 170 11.75 -28.18 -29.14
N VAL A 171 11.06 -28.48 -28.03
CA VAL A 171 9.66 -28.94 -28.04
C VAL A 171 8.72 -27.79 -28.44
N GLY A 172 9.03 -26.57 -27.96
CA GLY A 172 8.29 -25.36 -28.30
C GLY A 172 8.62 -24.84 -29.69
N ARG A 173 7.64 -24.23 -30.36
CA ARG A 173 7.84 -23.59 -31.67
C ARG A 173 8.31 -22.15 -31.49
N TYR A 174 9.61 -21.94 -31.67
CA TYR A 174 10.25 -20.62 -31.61
C TYR A 174 10.63 -20.12 -33.00
N ALA A 175 10.44 -18.82 -33.24
CA ALA A 175 10.91 -18.15 -34.44
C ALA A 175 11.96 -17.09 -34.09
N TYR A 176 13.00 -16.99 -34.92
CA TYR A 176 14.04 -15.99 -34.74
C TYR A 176 13.56 -14.59 -35.11
N VAL A 177 14.12 -13.57 -34.47
CA VAL A 177 13.90 -12.17 -34.80
C VAL A 177 15.22 -11.54 -35.22
N LEU A 178 15.27 -11.03 -36.46
CA LEU A 178 16.43 -10.32 -37.00
C LEU A 178 16.50 -8.89 -36.43
N GLY A 179 17.71 -8.31 -36.41
CA GLY A 179 17.91 -6.90 -36.07
C GLY A 179 18.16 -6.59 -34.59
N VAL A 180 18.80 -7.49 -33.84
CA VAL A 180 19.27 -7.20 -32.47
C VAL A 180 20.47 -6.23 -32.52
N MET A 181 21.43 -6.45 -33.42
CA MET A 181 22.52 -5.51 -33.72
C MET A 181 22.87 -5.53 -35.21
N ASN A 182 22.82 -4.38 -35.89
CA ASN A 182 23.21 -4.22 -37.30
C ASN A 182 22.60 -5.25 -38.27
N GLY A 183 21.39 -5.75 -37.97
CA GLY A 183 20.69 -6.77 -38.76
C GLY A 183 20.80 -8.20 -38.23
N SER A 184 21.76 -8.51 -37.36
CA SER A 184 21.96 -9.88 -36.86
C SER A 184 20.91 -10.32 -35.83
N ALA A 185 20.64 -11.62 -35.77
CA ALA A 185 19.64 -12.23 -34.89
C ALA A 185 20.12 -12.43 -33.44
N LEU A 186 21.41 -12.73 -33.25
CA LEU A 186 22.05 -12.90 -31.94
C LEU A 186 23.29 -12.00 -31.86
N SER A 187 23.50 -11.36 -30.71
CA SER A 187 24.70 -10.57 -30.42
C SER A 187 25.47 -11.15 -29.24
N LEU A 188 26.74 -11.48 -29.48
CA LEU A 188 27.72 -11.83 -28.46
C LEU A 188 28.59 -10.61 -28.18
N CYS A 189 28.50 -10.06 -26.97
CA CYS A 189 29.25 -8.87 -26.57
C CYS A 189 30.12 -9.14 -25.35
N GLN A 190 31.35 -8.62 -25.37
CA GLN A 190 32.20 -8.54 -24.18
C GLN A 190 32.33 -7.08 -23.75
N TYR A 191 32.29 -6.84 -22.44
CA TYR A 191 32.55 -5.54 -21.84
C TYR A 191 33.82 -5.65 -21.01
N TYR A 192 34.77 -4.77 -21.26
CA TYR A 192 36.06 -4.81 -20.58
C TYR A 192 36.63 -3.40 -20.36
N TYR A 193 37.53 -3.27 -19.39
CA TYR A 193 38.22 -1.99 -19.13
C TYR A 193 39.15 -1.64 -20.28
N LYS A 194 39.17 -0.37 -20.70
CA LYS A 194 39.98 0.11 -21.83
C LYS A 194 41.45 -0.27 -21.65
N LYS A 195 42.00 -0.01 -20.46
CA LYS A 195 43.29 -0.52 -19.98
C LYS A 195 43.07 -1.33 -18.71
N GLY A 196 43.78 -2.45 -18.57
CA GLY A 196 43.71 -3.30 -17.39
C GLY A 196 44.96 -4.15 -17.27
N SER A 197 46.10 -3.52 -17.02
CA SER A 197 47.31 -4.26 -16.66
C SER A 197 47.24 -4.54 -15.17
N ILE A 198 47.13 -5.81 -14.79
CA ILE A 198 47.10 -6.24 -13.39
C ILE A 198 48.23 -7.27 -13.25
N ASP A 199 49.25 -6.95 -12.47
CA ASP A 199 50.38 -7.84 -12.20
C ASP A 199 50.47 -8.11 -10.69
N PRO A 200 49.84 -9.20 -10.22
CA PRO A 200 49.89 -9.59 -8.82
C PRO A 200 51.28 -9.99 -8.34
N VAL A 201 52.23 -10.28 -9.23
CA VAL A 201 53.60 -10.65 -8.83
C VAL A 201 54.36 -9.42 -8.35
N ASN A 202 54.13 -8.28 -8.99
CA ASN A 202 54.77 -7.01 -8.66
C ASN A 202 53.88 -6.08 -7.82
N ASP A 203 52.69 -6.53 -7.39
CA ASP A 203 51.67 -5.72 -6.70
C ASP A 203 51.32 -4.40 -7.43
N THR A 204 51.42 -4.39 -8.77
CA THR A 204 51.14 -3.20 -9.58
C THR A 204 49.90 -3.38 -10.45
N PHE A 205 49.15 -2.30 -10.63
CA PHE A 205 48.03 -2.26 -11.56
C PHE A 205 47.94 -0.90 -12.26
N ASN A 206 47.46 -0.92 -13.51
CA ASN A 206 47.15 0.26 -14.31
C ASN A 206 45.83 0.01 -15.05
N ILE A 207 44.75 0.57 -14.51
CA ILE A 207 43.39 0.36 -14.97
C ILE A 207 42.80 1.69 -15.42
N ASP A 208 42.24 1.70 -16.62
CA ASP A 208 41.37 2.78 -17.09
C ASP A 208 39.91 2.29 -16.97
N PRO A 209 39.10 2.86 -16.05
CA PRO A 209 37.76 2.36 -15.76
C PRO A 209 36.76 2.55 -16.90
N HIS A 210 37.14 3.25 -17.99
CA HIS A 210 36.27 3.37 -19.17
C HIS A 210 35.99 2.00 -19.78
N VAL A 211 34.70 1.67 -19.89
CA VAL A 211 34.23 0.41 -20.45
C VAL A 211 34.28 0.49 -21.97
N THR A 212 34.93 -0.48 -22.59
CA THR A 212 34.91 -0.70 -24.04
C THR A 212 34.07 -1.94 -24.31
N THR A 213 33.21 -1.86 -25.33
CA THR A 213 32.34 -2.95 -25.77
C THR A 213 32.82 -3.46 -27.12
N ASP A 214 32.90 -4.78 -27.25
CA ASP A 214 33.26 -5.48 -28.48
C ASP A 214 32.22 -6.57 -28.73
N CYS A 215 31.53 -6.50 -29.88
CA CYS A 215 30.36 -7.31 -30.19
C CYS A 215 30.49 -7.98 -31.56
N ILE A 216 29.99 -9.21 -31.66
CA ILE A 216 29.84 -9.95 -32.91
C ILE A 216 28.37 -10.33 -33.09
N GLY A 217 27.85 -10.11 -34.31
CA GLY A 217 26.54 -10.56 -34.73
C GLY A 217 26.60 -11.98 -35.32
N ILE A 218 25.63 -12.83 -34.95
CA ILE A 218 25.49 -14.20 -35.42
C ILE A 218 24.07 -14.39 -35.94
N ASP A 219 23.97 -14.94 -37.15
CA ASP A 219 22.70 -15.20 -37.81
C ASP A 219 22.42 -16.69 -37.95
N PRO A 220 21.19 -17.15 -37.67
CA PRO A 220 20.81 -18.53 -37.89
C PRO A 220 20.85 -18.86 -39.39
N PRO A 221 21.21 -20.10 -39.76
CA PRO A 221 21.25 -20.49 -41.16
C PRO A 221 19.85 -20.37 -41.78
N THR A 222 19.80 -19.84 -43.01
CA THR A 222 18.55 -19.67 -43.77
C THR A 222 17.96 -21.01 -44.23
N ASP A 223 18.82 -22.02 -44.39
CA ASP A 223 18.48 -23.40 -44.75
C ASP A 223 19.01 -24.35 -43.65
N PRO A 224 18.19 -25.27 -43.10
CA PRO A 224 18.63 -26.24 -42.11
C PRO A 224 19.79 -27.15 -42.55
N SER A 225 20.07 -27.24 -43.86
CA SER A 225 21.18 -28.01 -44.44
C SER A 225 22.48 -27.22 -44.60
N ALA A 226 22.47 -25.91 -44.37
CA ALA A 226 23.66 -25.08 -44.47
C ALA A 226 24.62 -25.31 -43.27
N PRO A 227 25.94 -25.22 -43.49
CA PRO A 227 26.91 -25.35 -42.40
C PRO A 227 26.74 -24.22 -41.37
N LEU A 228 26.88 -24.55 -40.08
CA LEU A 228 26.77 -23.59 -39.00
C LEU A 228 27.88 -22.51 -39.11
N PRO A 229 27.57 -21.22 -38.89
CA PRO A 229 28.58 -20.17 -38.91
C PRO A 229 29.62 -20.38 -37.81
N GLU A 230 30.91 -20.55 -38.12
CA GLU A 230 31.95 -20.78 -37.10
C GLU A 230 32.73 -19.52 -36.69
N HIS A 231 32.42 -18.35 -37.26
CA HIS A 231 33.20 -17.12 -37.02
C HIS A 231 33.25 -16.71 -35.53
N TYR A 232 32.22 -17.08 -34.74
CA TYR A 232 32.19 -16.80 -33.31
C TYR A 232 33.26 -17.57 -32.51
N LYS A 233 33.75 -18.70 -33.02
CA LYS A 233 34.80 -19.50 -32.36
C LYS A 233 36.14 -18.76 -32.29
N ASN A 234 36.35 -17.75 -33.14
CA ASN A 234 37.53 -16.90 -33.13
C ASN A 234 37.44 -15.73 -32.14
N PHE A 235 36.35 -15.63 -31.36
CA PHE A 235 36.15 -14.54 -30.41
C PHE A 235 37.02 -14.71 -29.17
N THR A 236 38.06 -13.89 -29.02
CA THR A 236 38.99 -13.97 -27.88
C THR A 236 38.55 -13.07 -26.73
N LEU A 237 38.27 -13.69 -25.57
CA LEU A 237 37.91 -12.99 -24.33
C LEU A 237 39.15 -12.47 -23.59
N LYS A 238 39.07 -11.22 -23.12
CA LYS A 238 40.16 -10.55 -22.39
C LYS A 238 39.99 -10.69 -20.87
N PHE A 239 40.07 -11.91 -20.34
CA PHE A 239 39.77 -12.24 -18.92
C PHE A 239 40.42 -11.31 -17.88
N HIS A 240 41.66 -10.86 -18.08
CA HIS A 240 42.40 -9.98 -17.17
C HIS A 240 41.73 -8.61 -16.96
N LYS A 241 40.89 -8.16 -17.89
CA LYS A 241 40.18 -6.88 -17.83
C LYS A 241 38.69 -7.00 -18.15
N LEU A 242 38.18 -8.23 -18.18
CA LEU A 242 36.80 -8.57 -18.54
C LEU A 242 35.86 -8.27 -17.37
N ILE A 243 34.85 -7.45 -17.62
CA ILE A 243 33.80 -7.12 -16.65
C ILE A 243 32.69 -8.17 -16.74
N ASN A 244 32.16 -8.38 -17.94
CA ASN A 244 31.15 -9.39 -18.22
C ASN A 244 31.07 -9.71 -19.72
N VAL A 245 30.41 -10.83 -20.04
CA VAL A 245 30.02 -11.22 -21.40
C VAL A 245 28.51 -11.37 -21.44
N THR A 246 27.89 -10.88 -22.51
CA THR A 246 26.45 -11.01 -22.74
C THR A 246 26.17 -11.70 -24.07
N ILE A 247 25.24 -12.64 -24.05
CA ILE A 247 24.63 -13.22 -25.25
C ILE A 247 23.19 -12.74 -25.27
N GLU A 248 22.83 -11.96 -26.28
CA GLU A 248 21.50 -11.36 -26.40
C GLU A 248 20.85 -11.79 -27.72
N PHE A 249 19.62 -12.27 -27.65
CA PHE A 249 18.83 -12.64 -28.82
C PHE A 249 17.34 -12.51 -28.52
N LYS A 250 16.54 -12.50 -29.59
CA LYS A 250 15.07 -12.41 -29.50
C LYS A 250 14.41 -13.62 -30.15
N LEU A 251 13.47 -14.23 -29.43
CA LEU A 251 12.66 -15.34 -29.89
C LEU A 251 11.18 -14.97 -29.87
N LYS A 252 10.44 -15.40 -30.88
CA LYS A 252 8.98 -15.29 -30.93
C LYS A 252 8.33 -16.64 -30.64
N ALA A 253 7.28 -16.61 -29.83
CA ALA A 253 6.39 -17.74 -29.58
C ALA A 253 4.93 -17.28 -29.57
N ILE A 254 4.01 -18.22 -29.73
CA ILE A 254 2.57 -17.95 -29.70
C ILE A 254 1.98 -18.69 -28.51
N ASN A 255 1.24 -17.99 -27.65
CA ASN A 255 0.57 -18.61 -26.52
C ASN A 255 -0.80 -19.16 -26.94
N ILE A 256 -0.84 -20.44 -27.27
CA ILE A 256 -2.06 -21.15 -27.70
C ILE A 256 -2.99 -21.53 -26.54
N GLN A 257 -2.54 -21.47 -25.29
CA GLN A 257 -3.34 -21.86 -24.11
C GLN A 257 -4.55 -20.95 -23.91
N THR A 258 -4.45 -19.69 -24.35
CA THR A 258 -5.51 -18.67 -24.33
C THR A 258 -6.79 -19.10 -25.06
N ILE A 259 -6.68 -19.99 -26.06
CA ILE A 259 -7.82 -20.53 -26.81
C ILE A 259 -8.81 -21.24 -25.89
N ILE A 260 -8.33 -21.90 -24.83
CA ILE A 260 -9.17 -22.63 -23.86
C ILE A 260 -10.18 -21.69 -23.19
N ASN A 261 -9.82 -20.42 -23.01
CA ASN A 261 -10.66 -19.40 -22.37
C ASN A 261 -11.39 -18.51 -23.36
N ASN A 262 -11.53 -18.94 -24.62
CA ASN A 262 -12.10 -18.19 -25.73
C ASN A 262 -11.42 -16.82 -25.92
N GLU A 263 -10.11 -16.74 -25.70
CA GLU A 263 -9.27 -15.57 -26.01
C GLU A 263 -8.43 -15.86 -27.26
N LEU A 264 -8.13 -14.82 -28.03
CA LEU A 264 -7.24 -14.97 -29.17
C LEU A 264 -5.79 -15.15 -28.69
N PRO A 265 -4.99 -16.01 -29.34
CA PRO A 265 -3.57 -16.16 -29.02
C PRO A 265 -2.78 -14.87 -29.16
N ASP A 266 -2.00 -14.57 -28.13
CA ASP A 266 -1.04 -13.48 -28.14
C ASP A 266 0.33 -13.94 -28.69
N CYS A 267 0.99 -13.03 -29.40
CA CYS A 267 2.33 -13.20 -29.91
C CYS A 267 3.34 -12.62 -28.92
N TYR A 268 4.17 -13.49 -28.35
CA TYR A 268 5.21 -13.13 -27.39
C TYR A 268 6.53 -12.95 -28.12
N THR A 269 7.24 -11.87 -27.80
CA THR A 269 8.65 -11.69 -28.15
C THR A 269 9.48 -11.72 -26.89
N PHE A 270 10.21 -12.81 -26.69
CA PHE A 270 11.15 -13.01 -25.59
C PHE A 270 12.49 -12.40 -25.95
N SER A 271 12.97 -11.48 -25.13
CA SER A 271 14.33 -10.93 -25.18
C SER A 271 15.15 -11.65 -24.12
N VAL A 272 15.98 -12.59 -24.58
CA VAL A 272 16.80 -13.45 -23.73
C VAL A 272 18.20 -12.86 -23.63
N THR A 273 18.68 -12.70 -22.41
CA THR A 273 20.02 -12.22 -22.10
C THR A 273 20.72 -13.21 -21.18
N ILE A 274 21.77 -13.85 -21.69
CA ILE A 274 22.66 -14.70 -20.89
C ILE A 274 23.83 -13.83 -20.45
N LEU A 275 24.00 -13.66 -19.14
CA LEU A 275 25.02 -12.83 -18.53
C LEU A 275 26.06 -13.70 -17.82
N PHE A 276 27.32 -13.55 -18.24
CA PHE A 276 28.50 -14.07 -17.57
C PHE A 276 29.15 -12.93 -16.78
N ASP A 277 28.88 -12.85 -15.48
CA ASP A 277 29.34 -11.77 -14.61
C ASP A 277 30.69 -12.08 -13.96
N ASN A 278 31.69 -11.24 -14.25
CA ASN A 278 33.04 -11.30 -13.69
C ASN A 278 33.42 -10.01 -12.93
N ARG A 279 32.45 -9.17 -12.54
CA ARG A 279 32.70 -7.87 -11.87
C ARG A 279 33.56 -7.97 -10.61
N ALA A 280 33.44 -9.07 -9.87
CA ALA A 280 34.20 -9.29 -8.64
C ALA A 280 35.66 -9.72 -8.88
N HIS A 281 36.02 -10.12 -10.10
CA HIS A 281 37.35 -10.65 -10.46
C HIS A 281 37.90 -11.71 -9.47
N SER A 282 37.02 -12.52 -8.87
CA SER A 282 37.36 -13.49 -7.81
C SER A 282 37.73 -14.88 -8.34
N GLY A 283 37.89 -15.04 -9.66
CA GLY A 283 38.05 -16.35 -10.30
C GLY A 283 36.75 -17.17 -10.39
N LYS A 284 35.61 -16.57 -10.03
CA LYS A 284 34.27 -17.15 -10.13
C LYS A 284 33.41 -16.29 -11.06
N VAL A 285 33.08 -16.82 -12.24
CA VAL A 285 32.17 -16.17 -13.19
C VAL A 285 30.76 -16.66 -12.93
N LYS A 286 29.84 -15.77 -12.52
CA LYS A 286 28.44 -16.13 -12.27
C LYS A 286 27.66 -16.09 -13.59
N VAL A 287 26.98 -17.18 -13.93
CA VAL A 287 26.12 -17.24 -15.12
C VAL A 287 24.67 -17.07 -14.71
N SER A 288 23.94 -16.22 -15.43
CA SER A 288 22.50 -16.04 -15.23
C SER A 288 21.80 -15.80 -16.56
N LEU A 289 20.58 -16.33 -16.69
CA LEU A 289 19.71 -16.07 -17.84
C LEU A 289 18.56 -15.18 -17.39
N ARG A 290 18.37 -14.06 -18.08
CA ARG A 290 17.25 -13.14 -17.88
C ARG A 290 16.37 -13.17 -19.13
N ASN A 291 15.07 -13.18 -18.92
CA ASN A 291 14.08 -13.13 -19.99
C ASN A 291 13.10 -11.97 -19.76
N GLN A 292 12.95 -11.12 -20.77
CA GLN A 292 11.93 -10.08 -20.81
C GLN A 292 10.96 -10.39 -21.94
N ALA A 293 9.68 -10.53 -21.62
CA ALA A 293 8.64 -10.82 -22.60
C ALA A 293 7.88 -9.55 -22.98
N VAL A 294 7.78 -9.29 -24.27
CA VAL A 294 6.89 -8.26 -24.84
C VAL A 294 5.71 -8.95 -25.51
N ILE A 295 4.50 -8.55 -25.14
CA ILE A 295 3.25 -9.14 -25.62
C ILE A 295 2.69 -8.24 -26.72
N THR A 296 2.33 -8.84 -27.85
CA THR A 296 1.78 -8.13 -29.02
C THR A 296 0.64 -8.95 -29.64
N GLU A 297 -0.31 -8.27 -30.28
CA GLU A 297 -1.32 -8.97 -31.08
C GLU A 297 -0.66 -9.65 -32.29
N CYS A 298 -1.08 -10.89 -32.55
CA CYS A 298 -0.69 -11.57 -33.78
C CYS A 298 -1.40 -10.93 -34.99
N ARG A 299 -0.70 -10.88 -36.13
CA ARG A 299 -1.28 -10.39 -37.38
C ARG A 299 -2.27 -11.42 -37.95
N ASP A 300 -3.49 -10.99 -38.21
CA ASP A 300 -4.58 -11.77 -38.85
C ASP A 300 -4.88 -13.12 -38.15
N PRO A 301 -5.27 -13.14 -36.86
CA PRO A 301 -5.56 -14.38 -36.15
C PRO A 301 -6.88 -15.00 -36.63
N SER A 302 -6.85 -16.26 -37.07
CA SER A 302 -8.05 -17.01 -37.47
C SER A 302 -8.30 -18.19 -36.54
N VAL A 303 -9.37 -18.13 -35.74
CA VAL A 303 -9.85 -19.25 -34.90
C VAL A 303 -11.30 -19.54 -35.27
N SER A 304 -11.60 -20.78 -35.68
CA SER A 304 -12.95 -21.19 -36.07
C SER A 304 -13.92 -21.12 -34.90
N GLY A 305 -15.05 -20.41 -35.05
CA GLY A 305 -16.10 -20.32 -34.02
C GLY A 305 -15.89 -19.25 -32.95
N HIS A 306 -14.88 -18.38 -33.09
CA HIS A 306 -14.65 -17.28 -32.17
C HIS A 306 -15.71 -16.19 -32.33
N LYS A 307 -16.37 -15.80 -31.22
CA LYS A 307 -17.22 -14.61 -31.13
C LYS A 307 -16.43 -13.51 -30.42
N GLU A 308 -16.41 -12.31 -30.99
CA GLU A 308 -15.73 -11.14 -30.40
C GLU A 308 -16.24 -10.88 -28.98
N ASN A 309 -15.32 -10.85 -28.02
CA ASN A 309 -15.61 -10.82 -26.59
C ASN A 309 -15.75 -9.40 -26.04
N TYR A 310 -16.67 -8.60 -26.59
CA TYR A 310 -17.02 -7.26 -26.04
C TYR A 310 -17.59 -7.30 -24.62
N MET A 311 -18.02 -8.48 -24.16
CA MET A 311 -18.62 -8.66 -22.83
C MET A 311 -17.67 -8.32 -21.68
N ARG A 312 -16.36 -8.55 -21.82
CA ARG A 312 -15.37 -8.28 -20.75
C ARG A 312 -15.10 -6.79 -20.60
N VAL A 313 -14.85 -6.12 -21.72
CA VAL A 313 -14.72 -4.65 -21.78
C VAL A 313 -16.00 -3.98 -21.26
N ALA A 314 -17.18 -4.46 -21.65
CA ALA A 314 -18.45 -3.95 -21.15
C ALA A 314 -18.61 -4.13 -19.63
N PHE A 315 -18.14 -5.26 -19.09
CA PHE A 315 -18.12 -5.51 -17.66
C PHE A 315 -17.15 -4.56 -16.92
N ASP A 316 -15.97 -4.29 -17.46
CA ASP A 316 -15.02 -3.34 -16.87
C ASP A 316 -15.54 -1.90 -16.89
N VAL A 317 -16.22 -1.50 -17.96
CA VAL A 317 -16.93 -0.21 -18.03
C VAL A 317 -18.03 -0.13 -16.98
N LEU A 318 -18.81 -1.20 -16.80
CA LEU A 318 -19.83 -1.27 -15.74
C LEU A 318 -19.21 -1.10 -14.35
N VAL A 319 -18.08 -1.75 -14.08
CA VAL A 319 -17.35 -1.60 -12.80
C VAL A 319 -16.95 -0.13 -12.59
N ALA A 320 -16.34 0.50 -13.59
CA ALA A 320 -15.93 1.90 -13.52
C ALA A 320 -17.11 2.84 -13.25
N VAL A 321 -18.27 2.61 -13.88
CA VAL A 321 -19.50 3.39 -13.65
C VAL A 321 -20.01 3.22 -12.21
N ILE A 322 -20.07 1.99 -11.70
CA ILE A 322 -20.53 1.72 -10.33
C ILE A 322 -19.59 2.34 -9.30
N CYS A 323 -18.27 2.24 -9.51
CA CYS A 323 -17.27 2.91 -8.68
C CYS A 323 -17.39 4.44 -8.78
N GLY A 324 -17.68 5.00 -9.96
CA GLY A 324 -17.94 6.43 -10.14
C GLY A 324 -19.18 6.90 -9.36
N LEU A 325 -20.28 6.15 -9.42
CA LEU A 325 -21.48 6.41 -8.62
C LEU A 325 -21.18 6.31 -7.11
N SER A 326 -20.41 5.31 -6.70
CA SER A 326 -19.96 5.15 -5.31
C SER A 326 -19.14 6.36 -4.84
N LEU A 327 -18.16 6.77 -5.65
CA LEU A 327 -17.25 7.88 -5.40
C LEU A 327 -18.02 9.20 -5.21
N THR A 328 -18.98 9.49 -6.11
CA THR A 328 -19.81 10.70 -6.00
C THR A 328 -20.70 10.69 -4.76
N LEU A 329 -21.36 9.57 -4.44
CA LEU A 329 -22.21 9.46 -3.24
C LEU A 329 -21.40 9.55 -1.93
N CYS A 330 -20.22 8.94 -1.89
CA CYS A 330 -19.30 9.03 -0.75
C CYS A 330 -18.72 10.44 -0.62
N GLY A 331 -18.27 11.05 -1.72
CA GLY A 331 -17.80 12.44 -1.75
C GLY A 331 -18.86 13.43 -1.27
N ARG A 332 -20.11 13.32 -1.74
CA ARG A 332 -21.24 14.12 -1.25
C ARG A 332 -21.48 13.95 0.24
N SER A 333 -21.23 12.76 0.79
CA SER A 333 -21.40 12.49 2.22
C SER A 333 -20.32 13.16 3.06
N ILE A 334 -19.06 13.16 2.59
CA ILE A 334 -17.97 13.89 3.25
C ILE A 334 -18.21 15.40 3.16
N LEU A 335 -18.61 15.92 1.99
CA LEU A 335 -18.91 17.34 1.82
C LEU A 335 -20.02 17.81 2.76
N ARG A 336 -21.11 17.03 2.90
CA ARG A 336 -22.16 17.30 3.89
C ARG A 336 -21.63 17.28 5.32
N GLY A 337 -20.72 16.38 5.66
CA GLY A 337 -20.06 16.35 6.96
C GLY A 337 -19.25 17.62 7.24
N ILE A 338 -18.48 18.10 6.26
CA ILE A 338 -17.68 19.34 6.37
C ILE A 338 -18.59 20.58 6.49
N ILE A 339 -19.67 20.65 5.70
CA ILE A 339 -20.64 21.76 5.79
C ILE A 339 -21.29 21.78 7.19
N LEU A 340 -21.75 20.62 7.67
CA LEU A 340 -22.39 20.50 8.99
C LEU A 340 -21.41 20.79 10.14
N GLN A 341 -20.15 20.39 9.99
CA GLN A 341 -19.08 20.73 10.92
C GLN A 341 -18.87 22.26 11.00
N ASN A 342 -18.84 22.94 9.86
CA ASN A 342 -18.70 24.40 9.81
C ASN A 342 -19.92 25.11 10.43
N GLU A 343 -21.13 24.61 10.19
CA GLU A 343 -22.37 25.10 10.82
C GLU A 343 -22.31 24.93 12.35
N PHE A 344 -21.93 23.74 12.83
CA PHE A 344 -21.77 23.44 14.25
C PHE A 344 -20.71 24.31 14.93
N VAL A 345 -19.53 24.46 14.33
CA VAL A 345 -18.45 25.29 14.88
C VAL A 345 -18.84 26.77 14.92
N ARG A 346 -19.58 27.25 13.90
CA ARG A 346 -20.08 28.63 13.86
C ARG A 346 -21.09 28.86 14.98
N TYR A 347 -22.06 27.96 15.15
CA TYR A 347 -23.06 28.03 16.21
C TYR A 347 -22.42 28.01 17.61
N PHE A 348 -21.51 27.06 17.89
CA PHE A 348 -20.83 26.98 19.18
C PHE A 348 -20.01 28.24 19.52
N ARG A 349 -19.41 28.87 18.50
CA ARG A 349 -18.64 30.11 18.67
C ARG A 349 -19.54 31.33 18.91
N GLN A 350 -20.67 31.42 18.22
CA GLN A 350 -21.58 32.57 18.28
C GLN A 350 -22.52 32.49 19.49
N SER A 351 -23.18 31.36 19.72
CA SER A 351 -24.23 31.22 20.72
C SER A 351 -23.69 30.79 22.09
N LEU A 352 -22.67 29.92 22.14
CA LEU A 352 -22.10 29.41 23.40
C LEU A 352 -20.75 30.03 23.78
N SER A 353 -20.15 30.89 22.93
CA SER A 353 -18.82 31.48 23.13
C SER A 353 -17.68 30.48 23.44
N ARG A 354 -17.87 29.21 23.06
CA ARG A 354 -16.90 28.12 23.30
C ARG A 354 -16.22 27.68 22.01
N SER A 355 -14.93 27.36 22.09
CA SER A 355 -14.16 26.78 20.99
C SER A 355 -14.26 25.24 20.98
N VAL A 356 -14.69 24.67 19.86
CA VAL A 356 -14.78 23.21 19.69
C VAL A 356 -13.40 22.58 19.53
N CYS A 357 -13.14 21.47 20.24
CA CYS A 357 -11.90 20.69 20.17
C CYS A 357 -11.68 20.07 18.77
N TRP A 358 -10.43 19.83 18.40
CA TRP A 358 -10.07 19.15 17.15
C TRP A 358 -10.57 17.69 17.09
N GLY A 359 -10.71 17.02 18.24
CA GLY A 359 -11.27 15.67 18.32
C GLY A 359 -12.70 15.60 17.80
N ASP A 360 -13.58 16.45 18.33
CA ASP A 360 -14.99 16.53 17.92
C ASP A 360 -15.12 16.96 16.45
N ARG A 361 -14.20 17.81 15.98
CA ARG A 361 -14.13 18.19 14.56
C ARG A 361 -13.81 16.99 13.67
N LEU A 362 -12.86 16.14 14.04
CA LEU A 362 -12.51 14.95 13.25
C LEU A 362 -13.64 13.92 13.21
N GLU A 363 -14.53 13.90 14.19
CA GLU A 363 -15.65 12.95 14.26
C GLU A 363 -16.67 13.14 13.12
N PHE A 364 -16.81 14.36 12.58
CA PHE A 364 -17.63 14.63 11.40
C PHE A 364 -17.06 14.00 10.11
N ILE A 365 -15.75 13.74 10.06
CA ILE A 365 -15.08 13.11 8.92
C ILE A 365 -15.03 11.59 9.15
N ASN A 366 -15.97 10.88 8.53
CA ASN A 366 -16.03 9.43 8.64
C ASN A 366 -14.90 8.76 7.83
N GLY A 367 -13.90 8.23 8.52
CA GLY A 367 -12.74 7.55 7.92
C GLY A 367 -13.08 6.38 7.00
N TRP A 368 -14.22 5.70 7.22
CA TRP A 368 -14.68 4.65 6.31
C TRP A 368 -15.06 5.17 4.93
N TYR A 369 -15.61 6.39 4.83
CA TYR A 369 -15.87 6.99 3.53
C TYR A 369 -14.59 7.40 2.82
N LEU A 370 -13.56 7.85 3.56
CA LEU A 370 -12.26 8.15 2.97
C LEU A 370 -11.62 6.88 2.39
N LEU A 371 -11.66 5.77 3.15
CA LEU A 371 -11.18 4.46 2.68
C LEU A 371 -11.90 3.99 1.42
N LEU A 372 -13.23 4.14 1.36
CA LEU A 372 -14.03 3.79 0.17
C LEU A 372 -13.72 4.70 -1.02
N ILE A 373 -13.45 6.00 -0.81
CA ILE A 373 -13.07 6.92 -1.88
C ILE A 373 -11.71 6.53 -2.48
N ILE A 374 -10.74 6.22 -1.61
CA ILE A 374 -9.40 5.77 -2.05
C ILE A 374 -9.55 4.48 -2.85
N SER A 375 -10.33 3.51 -2.37
CA SER A 375 -10.53 2.26 -3.11
C SER A 375 -11.24 2.48 -4.45
N ASP A 376 -12.27 3.35 -4.51
CA ASP A 376 -12.96 3.68 -5.76
C ASP A 376 -12.02 4.32 -6.78
N VAL A 377 -11.14 5.25 -6.37
CA VAL A 377 -10.14 5.86 -7.27
C VAL A 377 -9.18 4.80 -7.81
N LEU A 378 -8.66 3.92 -6.95
CA LEU A 378 -7.77 2.84 -7.37
C LEU A 378 -8.46 1.89 -8.36
N THR A 379 -9.71 1.48 -8.10
CA THR A 379 -10.48 0.60 -9.00
C THR A 379 -10.78 1.26 -10.35
N ILE A 380 -11.09 2.55 -10.37
CA ILE A 380 -11.35 3.29 -11.62
C ILE A 380 -10.07 3.35 -12.47
N ILE A 381 -8.94 3.75 -11.89
CA ILE A 381 -7.65 3.80 -12.58
C ILE A 381 -7.27 2.40 -13.09
N ALA A 382 -7.44 1.37 -12.26
CA ALA A 382 -7.18 -0.01 -12.62
C ALA A 382 -8.07 -0.50 -13.77
N SER A 383 -9.35 -0.14 -13.78
CA SER A 383 -10.29 -0.53 -14.85
C SER A 383 -9.88 0.08 -16.19
N PHE A 384 -9.42 1.35 -16.21
CA PHE A 384 -8.89 1.95 -17.44
C PHE A 384 -7.62 1.27 -17.94
N ILE A 385 -6.69 0.93 -17.05
CA ILE A 385 -5.47 0.19 -17.43
C ILE A 385 -5.83 -1.20 -17.94
N LYS A 386 -6.76 -1.91 -17.29
CA LYS A 386 -7.23 -3.23 -17.72
C LYS A 386 -7.88 -3.17 -19.10
N ILE A 387 -8.76 -2.19 -19.36
CA ILE A 387 -9.32 -1.97 -20.70
C ILE A 387 -8.21 -1.71 -21.72
N GLY A 388 -7.16 -0.96 -21.34
CA GLY A 388 -5.98 -0.76 -22.19
C GLY A 388 -5.21 -2.06 -22.49
N ILE A 389 -5.16 -2.98 -21.55
CA ILE A 389 -4.58 -4.32 -21.72
C ILE A 389 -5.46 -5.20 -22.62
N GLU A 390 -6.78 -5.21 -22.41
CA GLU A 390 -7.72 -5.98 -23.24
C GLU A 390 -7.77 -5.45 -24.69
N THR A 391 -7.59 -4.14 -24.88
CA THR A 391 -7.45 -3.49 -26.21
C THR A 391 -6.02 -3.46 -26.74
N LYS A 392 -5.09 -4.11 -26.03
CA LYS A 392 -3.68 -4.30 -26.43
C LYS A 392 -2.91 -3.00 -26.71
N THR A 393 -3.36 -1.89 -26.12
CA THR A 393 -2.65 -0.59 -26.13
C THR A 393 -1.61 -0.50 -25.01
N LEU A 394 -1.79 -1.27 -23.93
CA LEU A 394 -0.91 -1.32 -22.76
C LEU A 394 -0.50 -2.76 -22.44
N ALA A 395 0.68 -2.95 -21.86
CA ALA A 395 1.20 -4.27 -21.42
C ALA A 395 1.63 -4.29 -19.94
N SER A 396 1.13 -3.35 -19.13
CA SER A 396 1.54 -3.15 -17.73
C SER A 396 0.69 -3.97 -16.74
N TYR A 397 0.78 -5.29 -16.81
CA TYR A 397 0.01 -6.22 -15.96
C TYR A 397 0.31 -6.06 -14.46
N ASP A 398 1.57 -5.84 -14.08
CA ASP A 398 1.99 -5.69 -12.68
C ASP A 398 1.32 -4.50 -11.99
N VAL A 399 1.30 -3.35 -12.66
CA VAL A 399 0.67 -2.12 -12.14
C VAL A 399 -0.84 -2.31 -12.01
N CYS A 400 -1.47 -2.91 -13.02
CA CYS A 400 -2.90 -3.23 -12.97
C CYS A 400 -3.21 -4.19 -11.81
N GLY A 401 -2.41 -5.25 -11.64
CA GLY A 401 -2.57 -6.23 -10.57
C GLY A 401 -2.43 -5.62 -9.18
N ILE A 402 -1.44 -4.75 -8.95
CA ILE A 402 -1.26 -4.06 -7.67
C ILE A 402 -2.46 -3.14 -7.39
N LEU A 403 -2.89 -2.33 -8.36
CA LEU A 403 -4.02 -1.41 -8.17
C LEU A 403 -5.34 -2.17 -7.93
N MET A 404 -5.64 -3.21 -8.72
CA MET A 404 -6.83 -4.05 -8.52
C MET A 404 -6.80 -4.79 -7.17
N GLY A 405 -5.66 -5.41 -6.84
CA GLY A 405 -5.49 -6.14 -5.59
C GLY A 405 -5.62 -5.25 -4.35
N THR A 406 -4.92 -4.11 -4.34
CA THR A 406 -5.01 -3.13 -3.23
C THR A 406 -6.40 -2.52 -3.11
N SER A 407 -7.04 -2.17 -4.23
CA SER A 407 -8.42 -1.65 -4.20
C SER A 407 -9.41 -2.67 -3.64
N THR A 408 -9.29 -3.94 -4.06
CA THR A 408 -10.15 -5.03 -3.58
C THR A 408 -9.93 -5.30 -2.09
N LEU A 409 -8.67 -5.30 -1.62
CA LEU A 409 -8.33 -5.40 -0.20
C LEU A 409 -9.03 -4.30 0.62
N LEU A 410 -8.94 -3.05 0.16
CA LEU A 410 -9.61 -1.93 0.83
C LEU A 410 -11.14 -2.06 0.79
N VAL A 411 -11.73 -2.51 -0.33
CA VAL A 411 -13.18 -2.76 -0.42
C VAL A 411 -13.63 -3.82 0.60
N TRP A 412 -12.87 -4.91 0.74
CA TRP A 412 -13.16 -5.96 1.72
C TRP A 412 -12.95 -5.50 3.17
N VAL A 413 -11.91 -4.72 3.46
CA VAL A 413 -11.77 -4.04 4.76
C VAL A 413 -12.97 -3.12 5.01
N GLY A 414 -13.49 -2.46 3.97
CA GLY A 414 -14.71 -1.66 4.04
C GLY A 414 -15.95 -2.44 4.49
N VAL A 415 -16.00 -3.76 4.36
CA VAL A 415 -17.08 -4.61 4.87
C VAL A 415 -17.16 -4.57 6.40
N ILE A 416 -16.03 -4.39 7.07
CA ILE A 416 -15.95 -4.30 8.55
C ILE A 416 -16.84 -3.17 9.08
N ARG A 417 -17.00 -2.09 8.32
CA ARG A 417 -17.95 -1.01 8.63
C ARG A 417 -19.39 -1.50 8.74
N TYR A 418 -19.82 -2.42 7.88
CA TYR A 418 -21.19 -2.95 7.93
C TYR A 418 -21.38 -3.93 9.09
N LEU A 419 -20.29 -4.61 9.50
CA LEU A 419 -20.28 -5.41 10.71
C LEU A 419 -20.39 -4.55 11.98
N SER A 420 -19.93 -3.29 11.95
CA SER A 420 -20.05 -2.37 13.09
C SER A 420 -21.50 -1.96 13.43
N PHE A 421 -22.50 -2.28 12.59
CA PHE A 421 -23.91 -2.11 12.95
C PHE A 421 -24.37 -3.08 14.03
N PHE A 422 -23.67 -4.20 14.20
CA PHE A 422 -23.93 -5.15 15.26
C PHE A 422 -23.11 -4.78 16.49
N GLN A 423 -23.79 -4.55 17.62
CA GLN A 423 -23.14 -4.08 18.86
C GLN A 423 -21.97 -4.99 19.32
N LYS A 424 -22.07 -6.31 19.14
CA LYS A 424 -20.99 -7.25 19.51
C LYS A 424 -19.71 -7.06 18.69
N TYR A 425 -19.81 -6.83 17.38
CA TYR A 425 -18.64 -6.63 16.51
C TYR A 425 -18.09 -5.21 16.59
N ASN A 426 -18.94 -4.24 16.94
CA ASN A 426 -18.53 -2.86 17.15
C ASN A 426 -17.49 -2.72 18.28
N ILE A 427 -17.64 -3.49 19.37
CA ILE A 427 -16.68 -3.48 20.50
C ILE A 427 -15.27 -3.78 20.00
N LEU A 428 -15.07 -4.83 19.19
CA LEU A 428 -13.75 -5.22 18.70
C LEU A 428 -13.10 -4.13 17.80
N ILE A 429 -13.89 -3.49 16.93
CA ILE A 429 -13.41 -2.42 16.04
C ILE A 429 -13.03 -1.18 16.85
N VAL A 430 -13.85 -0.82 17.84
CA VAL A 430 -13.59 0.31 18.75
C VAL A 430 -12.34 0.03 19.59
N THR A 431 -12.17 -1.19 20.10
CA THR A 431 -10.94 -1.62 20.78
C THR A 431 -9.71 -1.42 19.91
N LEU A 432 -9.74 -1.86 18.64
CA LEU A 432 -8.60 -1.69 17.73
C LEU A 432 -8.28 -0.21 17.50
N ARG A 433 -9.31 0.62 17.30
CA ARG A 433 -9.15 2.09 17.14
C ARG A 433 -8.59 2.75 18.41
N ALA A 434 -9.03 2.31 19.58
CA ALA A 434 -8.58 2.83 20.87
C ALA A 434 -7.13 2.39 21.19
N ALA A 435 -6.77 1.15 20.84
CA ALA A 435 -5.42 0.61 21.02
C ALA A 435 -4.40 1.25 20.06
N PHE A 436 -4.81 1.59 18.83
CA PHE A 436 -3.93 1.99 17.74
C PHE A 436 -2.91 3.10 18.08
N PRO A 437 -3.27 4.24 18.74
CA PRO A 437 -2.30 5.27 19.08
C PRO A 437 -1.24 4.80 20.09
N ASN A 438 -1.64 4.01 21.09
CA ASN A 438 -0.73 3.46 22.09
C ASN A 438 0.19 2.40 21.47
N VAL A 439 -0.36 1.56 20.60
CA VAL A 439 0.39 0.58 19.82
C VAL A 439 1.44 1.26 18.94
N ILE A 440 1.10 2.33 18.21
CA ILE A 440 2.08 3.07 17.40
C ILE A 440 3.23 3.62 18.25
N ARG A 441 2.93 4.24 19.40
CA ARG A 441 3.97 4.78 20.30
C ARG A 441 4.91 3.68 20.77
N PHE A 442 4.36 2.54 21.18
CA PHE A 442 5.13 1.37 21.56
C PHE A 442 5.95 0.81 20.39
N CYS A 443 5.36 0.70 19.19
CA CYS A 443 6.04 0.27 17.98
C CYS A 443 7.20 1.19 17.61
N CYS A 444 7.09 2.51 17.78
CA CYS A 444 8.21 3.43 17.53
C CYS A 444 9.41 3.15 18.45
N CYS A 445 9.16 2.89 19.74
CA CYS A 445 10.21 2.52 20.69
C CYS A 445 10.83 1.16 20.34
N ALA A 446 10.00 0.16 20.03
CA ALA A 446 10.46 -1.17 19.62
C ALA A 446 11.25 -1.13 18.29
N ALA A 447 10.81 -0.31 17.34
CA ALA A 447 11.46 -0.12 16.04
C ALA A 447 12.87 0.47 16.20
N ALA A 448 13.10 1.38 17.15
CA ALA A 448 14.43 1.92 17.42
C ALA A 448 15.41 0.82 17.88
N ILE A 449 14.96 -0.07 18.79
CA ILE A 449 15.75 -1.22 19.24
C ILE A 449 15.97 -2.20 18.08
N TYR A 450 14.90 -2.50 17.32
CA TYR A 450 14.93 -3.40 16.18
C TYR A 450 15.94 -2.94 15.11
N MET A 451 15.94 -1.65 14.77
CA MET A 451 16.92 -1.07 13.85
C MET A 451 18.36 -1.17 14.38
N GLY A 452 18.56 -1.01 15.69
CA GLY A 452 19.85 -1.25 16.33
C GLY A 452 20.35 -2.68 16.11
N TYR A 453 19.47 -3.68 16.29
CA TYR A 453 19.76 -5.07 15.95
C TYR A 453 20.02 -5.23 14.45
N CYS A 454 19.17 -4.70 13.56
CA CYS A 454 19.38 -4.79 12.11
C CYS A 454 20.76 -4.29 11.68
N PHE A 455 21.18 -3.11 12.10
CA PHE A 455 22.49 -2.56 11.73
C PHE A 455 23.64 -3.39 12.31
N CYS A 456 23.51 -3.82 13.56
CA CYS A 456 24.53 -4.64 14.22
C CYS A 456 24.67 -6.03 13.56
N GLY A 457 23.54 -6.71 13.30
CA GLY A 457 23.52 -7.98 12.60
C GLY A 457 24.03 -7.86 11.16
N TRP A 458 23.67 -6.80 10.44
CA TRP A 458 24.13 -6.60 9.06
C TRP A 458 25.65 -6.49 8.96
N ILE A 459 26.27 -5.63 9.78
CA ILE A 459 27.72 -5.40 9.69
C ILE A 459 28.54 -6.56 10.27
N VAL A 460 28.10 -7.18 11.36
CA VAL A 460 28.87 -8.23 12.05
C VAL A 460 28.64 -9.61 11.42
N LEU A 461 27.39 -9.96 11.12
CA LEU A 461 27.03 -11.30 10.62
C LEU A 461 26.96 -11.36 9.08
N GLY A 462 26.81 -10.22 8.39
CA GLY A 462 26.65 -10.20 6.94
C GLY A 462 27.74 -10.90 6.12
N PRO A 463 29.04 -10.80 6.47
CA PRO A 463 30.09 -11.54 5.78
C PRO A 463 30.03 -13.06 5.98
N TYR A 464 29.44 -13.52 7.09
CA TYR A 464 29.52 -14.91 7.55
C TYR A 464 28.18 -15.67 7.47
N HIS A 465 27.08 -14.97 7.20
CA HIS A 465 25.74 -15.55 7.17
C HIS A 465 24.95 -15.05 5.95
N ALA A 466 24.39 -15.98 5.16
CA ALA A 466 23.67 -15.66 3.92
C ALA A 466 22.46 -14.73 4.13
N LYS A 467 21.62 -15.01 5.15
CA LYS A 467 20.46 -14.18 5.54
C LYS A 467 20.82 -12.76 5.97
N PHE A 468 22.06 -12.50 6.39
CA PHE A 468 22.48 -11.18 6.89
C PHE A 468 23.21 -10.33 5.83
N ARG A 469 23.25 -10.71 4.56
CA ARG A 469 24.05 -10.00 3.53
C ARG A 469 23.58 -8.59 3.19
N SER A 470 22.27 -8.34 3.26
CA SER A 470 21.67 -7.04 2.94
C SER A 470 20.75 -6.58 4.07
N LEU A 471 20.57 -5.28 4.23
CA LEU A 471 19.68 -4.75 5.26
C LEU A 471 18.22 -5.25 5.12
N SER A 472 17.73 -5.46 3.89
CA SER A 472 16.39 -6.02 3.64
C SER A 472 16.28 -7.45 4.15
N THR A 473 17.22 -8.31 3.76
CA THR A 473 17.23 -9.73 4.18
C THR A 473 17.45 -9.87 5.69
N VAL A 474 18.21 -8.95 6.31
CA VAL A 474 18.34 -8.89 7.77
C VAL A 474 17.00 -8.56 8.41
N SER A 475 16.27 -7.58 7.88
CA SER A 475 14.94 -7.24 8.40
C SER A 475 13.95 -8.39 8.23
N GLU A 476 13.92 -9.04 7.07
CA GLU A 476 13.10 -10.23 6.80
C GLU A 476 13.44 -11.37 7.78
N CYS A 477 14.74 -11.64 7.98
CA CYS A 477 15.21 -12.67 8.91
C CYS A 477 14.82 -12.35 10.36
N LEU A 478 15.08 -11.13 10.85
CA LEU A 478 14.74 -10.75 12.23
C LEU A 478 13.23 -10.71 12.45
N PHE A 479 12.44 -10.28 11.45
CA PHE A 479 10.98 -10.31 11.54
C PHE A 479 10.44 -11.75 11.57
N SER A 480 11.02 -12.65 10.79
CA SER A 480 10.69 -14.08 10.80
C SER A 480 11.01 -14.71 12.17
N LEU A 481 12.17 -14.37 12.74
CA LEU A 481 12.57 -14.82 14.08
C LEU A 481 11.64 -14.33 15.20
N ILE A 482 11.12 -13.09 15.13
CA ILE A 482 10.12 -12.60 16.11
C ILE A 482 8.86 -13.47 16.09
N ASN A 483 8.50 -14.01 14.92
CA ASN A 483 7.35 -14.90 14.74
C ASN A 483 7.69 -16.39 14.95
N GLY A 484 8.94 -16.71 15.32
CA GLY A 484 9.38 -18.09 15.59
C GLY A 484 9.70 -18.92 14.36
N ASP A 485 9.87 -18.30 13.19
CA ASP A 485 10.21 -18.99 11.95
C ASP A 485 11.73 -19.10 11.75
N ASP A 486 12.18 -20.22 11.18
CA ASP A 486 13.57 -20.48 10.78
C ASP A 486 14.66 -20.34 11.86
N MET A 487 14.30 -20.43 13.14
CA MET A 487 15.22 -20.22 14.27
C MET A 487 16.46 -21.12 14.20
N PHE A 488 16.29 -22.44 14.11
CA PHE A 488 17.42 -23.37 14.12
C PHE A 488 18.34 -23.20 12.90
N SER A 489 17.76 -22.97 11.71
CA SER A 489 18.53 -22.68 10.49
C SER A 489 19.48 -21.51 10.72
N THR A 490 19.00 -20.40 11.30
CA THR A 490 19.84 -19.22 11.58
C THR A 490 20.99 -19.50 12.57
N PHE A 491 20.81 -20.40 13.53
CA PHE A 491 21.89 -20.81 14.44
C PHE A 491 22.90 -21.75 13.78
N SER A 492 22.43 -22.63 12.90
CA SER A 492 23.24 -23.67 12.27
C SER A 492 24.07 -23.17 11.09
N GLU A 493 23.60 -22.13 10.39
CA GLU A 493 24.25 -21.56 9.20
C GLU A 493 25.43 -20.63 9.51
N VAL A 494 25.68 -20.30 10.78
CA VAL A 494 26.81 -19.46 11.16
C VAL A 494 28.12 -20.19 10.86
N GLU A 495 28.87 -19.65 9.90
CA GLU A 495 30.19 -20.17 9.54
C GLU A 495 31.16 -20.08 10.74
N ARG A 496 31.76 -21.21 11.13
CA ARG A 496 32.71 -21.29 12.27
C ARG A 496 34.11 -20.77 11.92
N SER A 497 34.24 -19.81 11.01
CA SER A 497 35.52 -19.27 10.57
C SER A 497 36.22 -18.47 11.68
N SER A 498 35.46 -17.87 12.61
CA SER A 498 36.02 -17.23 13.80
C SER A 498 35.16 -17.50 15.03
N THR A 499 35.79 -18.02 16.10
CA THR A 499 35.11 -18.33 17.37
C THR A 499 34.48 -17.10 18.02
N LEU A 500 35.08 -15.92 17.85
CA LEU A 500 34.54 -14.66 18.36
C LEU A 500 33.24 -14.26 17.68
N VAL A 501 33.17 -14.33 16.34
CA VAL A 501 31.94 -14.02 15.61
C VAL A 501 30.88 -15.08 15.88
N TRP A 502 31.28 -16.35 15.98
CA TRP A 502 30.35 -17.41 16.38
C TRP A 502 29.76 -17.13 17.77
N LEU A 503 30.58 -16.84 18.79
CA LEU A 503 30.09 -16.53 20.14
C LEU A 503 29.21 -15.27 20.16
N PHE A 504 29.61 -14.23 19.42
CA PHE A 504 28.82 -13.01 19.24
C PHE A 504 27.46 -13.33 18.60
N SER A 505 27.43 -14.17 17.56
CA SER A 505 26.19 -14.55 16.87
C SER A 505 25.21 -15.27 17.82
N GLN A 506 25.71 -16.17 18.67
CA GLN A 506 24.88 -16.87 19.66
C GLN A 506 24.29 -15.86 20.64
N LEU A 507 25.13 -15.00 21.22
CA LEU A 507 24.67 -13.96 22.16
C LEU A 507 23.68 -12.99 21.50
N TYR A 508 23.97 -12.56 20.28
CA TYR A 508 23.13 -11.66 19.48
C TYR A 508 21.74 -12.28 19.24
N LEU A 509 21.68 -13.52 18.75
CA LEU A 509 20.41 -14.20 18.47
C LEU A 509 19.64 -14.52 19.76
N TYR A 510 20.29 -15.06 20.79
CA TYR A 510 19.61 -15.33 22.07
C TYR A 510 19.05 -14.07 22.73
N THR A 511 19.82 -12.97 22.74
CA THR A 511 19.33 -11.69 23.30
C THR A 511 18.19 -11.12 22.48
N PHE A 512 18.28 -11.16 21.15
CA PHE A 512 17.21 -10.70 20.27
C PHE A 512 15.92 -11.49 20.46
N ILE A 513 16.00 -12.82 20.37
CA ILE A 513 14.86 -13.73 20.50
C ILE A 513 14.21 -13.58 21.87
N SER A 514 14.99 -13.62 22.95
CA SER A 514 14.44 -13.50 24.31
C SER A 514 13.80 -12.14 24.57
N LEU A 515 14.43 -11.04 24.11
CA LEU A 515 13.89 -9.70 24.26
C LEU A 515 12.60 -9.52 23.46
N PHE A 516 12.61 -9.82 22.16
CA PHE A 516 11.48 -9.52 21.30
C PHE A 516 10.29 -10.47 21.50
N ILE A 517 10.53 -11.78 21.65
CA ILE A 517 9.45 -12.76 21.83
C ILE A 517 8.87 -12.67 23.23
N TYR A 518 9.70 -12.69 24.28
CA TYR A 518 9.14 -12.77 25.64
C TYR A 518 8.73 -11.42 26.21
N MET A 519 9.47 -10.33 25.90
CA MET A 519 9.16 -9.02 26.48
C MET A 519 8.32 -8.17 25.52
N VAL A 520 8.82 -7.88 24.32
CA VAL A 520 8.17 -6.92 23.40
C VAL A 520 6.82 -7.43 22.91
N LEU A 521 6.75 -8.69 22.44
CA LEU A 521 5.50 -9.29 21.96
C LEU A 521 4.47 -9.44 23.10
N SER A 522 4.90 -9.85 24.30
CA SER A 522 4.01 -9.94 25.47
C SER A 522 3.44 -8.58 25.87
N LEU A 523 4.25 -7.52 25.85
CA LEU A 523 3.78 -6.14 26.09
C LEU A 523 2.81 -5.68 25.00
N PHE A 524 3.08 -6.02 23.75
CA PHE A 524 2.19 -5.71 22.63
C PHE A 524 0.81 -6.35 22.82
N ILE A 525 0.77 -7.63 23.19
CA ILE A 525 -0.47 -8.35 23.51
C ILE A 525 -1.15 -7.71 24.72
N ALA A 526 -0.42 -7.42 25.79
CA ALA A 526 -0.97 -6.81 27.00
C ALA A 526 -1.58 -5.42 26.73
N LEU A 527 -1.00 -4.61 25.85
CA LEU A 527 -1.55 -3.31 25.45
C LEU A 527 -2.90 -3.45 24.72
N ILE A 528 -3.01 -4.42 23.81
CA ILE A 528 -4.26 -4.68 23.08
C ILE A 528 -5.32 -5.25 24.04
N THR A 529 -4.94 -6.20 24.90
CA THR A 529 -5.85 -6.77 25.91
C THR A 529 -6.33 -5.70 26.89
N GLY A 530 -5.46 -4.81 27.37
CA GLY A 530 -5.86 -3.71 28.24
C GLY A 530 -6.82 -2.71 27.57
N ALA A 531 -6.63 -2.44 26.27
CA ALA A 531 -7.58 -1.67 25.48
C ALA A 531 -8.92 -2.40 25.30
N TYR A 532 -8.90 -3.73 25.20
CA TYR A 532 -10.11 -4.53 25.10
C TYR A 532 -10.91 -4.50 26.40
N ASP A 533 -10.26 -4.70 27.54
CA ASP A 533 -10.89 -4.72 28.85
C ASP A 533 -11.50 -3.36 29.20
N THR A 534 -10.79 -2.27 28.94
CA THR A 534 -11.29 -0.90 29.17
C THR A 534 -12.53 -0.57 28.35
N ILE A 535 -12.56 -0.91 27.05
CA ILE A 535 -13.73 -0.70 26.20
C ILE A 535 -14.89 -1.62 26.62
N THR A 536 -14.60 -2.85 27.06
CA THR A 536 -15.64 -3.78 27.52
C THR A 536 -16.30 -3.30 28.81
N GLN A 537 -15.51 -2.74 29.75
CA GLN A 537 -16.04 -2.10 30.96
C GLN A 537 -16.84 -0.83 30.63
N GLN A 538 -16.34 0.02 29.74
CA GLN A 538 -17.07 1.22 29.26
C GLN A 538 -18.35 0.88 28.49
N ALA A 539 -18.49 -0.32 27.94
CA ALA A 539 -19.74 -0.78 27.34
C ALA A 539 -20.77 -1.24 28.40
N GLN A 540 -20.32 -1.55 29.62
CA GLN A 540 -21.18 -1.92 30.75
C GLN A 540 -21.58 -0.69 31.60
N GLU A 541 -20.72 0.32 31.69
CA GLU A 541 -20.98 1.61 32.35
C GLU A 541 -21.54 2.65 31.37
N ALA A 542 -22.31 3.64 31.84
CA ALA A 542 -22.83 4.69 30.96
C ALA A 542 -21.68 5.51 30.35
N PRO A 543 -21.66 5.76 29.02
CA PRO A 543 -20.49 6.29 28.33
C PRO A 543 -20.13 7.72 28.79
N HIS A 544 -18.83 8.02 28.88
CA HIS A 544 -18.34 9.39 29.05
C HIS A 544 -18.67 10.18 27.78
N VAL A 545 -19.74 10.98 27.86
CA VAL A 545 -20.34 11.63 26.68
C VAL A 545 -19.52 12.87 26.32
N SER A 546 -18.91 12.91 25.12
CA SER A 546 -18.28 14.15 24.58
C SER A 546 -19.30 15.29 24.54
N ASP A 547 -18.86 16.56 24.60
CA ASP A 547 -19.73 17.74 24.51
C ASP A 547 -20.67 17.70 23.29
N LEU A 548 -20.18 17.17 22.15
CA LEU A 548 -20.97 16.93 20.94
C LEU A 548 -22.11 15.93 21.18
N HIS A 549 -21.79 14.75 21.74
CA HIS A 549 -22.79 13.73 22.04
C HIS A 549 -23.76 14.17 23.15
N MET A 550 -23.33 15.02 24.07
CA MET A 550 -24.16 15.58 25.13
C MET A 550 -25.16 16.57 24.53
N PHE A 551 -24.70 17.41 23.60
CA PHE A 551 -25.53 18.32 22.82
C PHE A 551 -26.56 17.58 21.95
N ILE A 552 -26.16 16.45 21.34
CA ILE A 552 -27.05 15.58 20.55
C ILE A 552 -28.07 14.85 21.44
N ALA A 553 -27.66 14.37 22.61
CA ALA A 553 -28.50 13.61 23.54
C ALA A 553 -29.65 14.44 24.14
N GLN A 554 -29.49 15.78 24.20
CA GLN A 554 -30.56 16.70 24.59
C GLN A 554 -31.76 16.70 23.62
N CYS A 555 -31.59 16.19 22.39
CA CYS A 555 -32.72 15.94 21.49
C CYS A 555 -33.42 14.61 21.83
N MET A 556 -34.59 14.70 22.47
CA MET A 556 -35.41 13.54 22.88
C MET A 556 -36.19 12.87 21.74
N ASP A 557 -36.12 13.38 20.51
CA ASP A 557 -36.91 12.88 19.39
C ASP A 557 -36.43 11.48 18.94
N THR A 558 -37.32 10.48 18.96
CA THR A 558 -37.01 9.10 18.53
C THR A 558 -36.94 8.98 17.00
N PRO A 559 -36.24 7.98 16.43
CA PRO A 559 -36.16 7.79 14.99
C PRO A 559 -37.52 7.64 14.32
N THR A 560 -38.54 7.14 15.03
CA THR A 560 -39.92 7.00 14.53
C THR A 560 -40.77 8.26 14.69
N SER A 561 -40.25 9.35 15.28
CA SER A 561 -40.98 10.59 15.43
C SER A 561 -41.17 11.26 14.07
N GLY A 562 -42.41 11.64 13.74
CA GLY A 562 -42.74 12.35 12.49
C GLY A 562 -42.05 13.71 12.34
N LYS A 563 -41.35 14.21 13.36
CA LYS A 563 -40.62 15.49 13.31
C LYS A 563 -39.42 15.46 12.36
N PHE A 564 -38.87 14.29 12.07
CA PHE A 564 -37.82 14.15 11.04
C PHE A 564 -38.36 14.25 9.60
N GLN A 565 -39.69 14.23 9.41
CA GLN A 565 -40.37 14.30 8.11
C GLN A 565 -40.85 15.71 7.75
N SER A 566 -40.53 16.74 8.55
CA SER A 566 -40.89 18.13 8.19
C SER A 566 -40.30 18.52 6.82
N PRO A 567 -41.05 19.25 5.97
CA PRO A 567 -40.56 19.64 4.65
C PRO A 567 -39.40 20.60 4.81
N GLU A 568 -38.24 20.28 4.22
CA GLU A 568 -37.24 21.31 3.92
C GLU A 568 -37.91 22.33 2.99
N PRO A 569 -37.74 23.65 3.18
CA PRO A 569 -38.24 24.64 2.23
C PRO A 569 -37.64 24.34 0.84
N PRO A 570 -38.40 24.57 -0.25
CA PRO A 570 -37.98 24.13 -1.57
C PRO A 570 -36.70 24.87 -1.98
N GLU A 571 -35.57 24.16 -1.97
CA GLU A 571 -34.39 24.59 -2.72
C GLU A 571 -34.83 24.77 -4.18
N SER A 572 -34.64 25.98 -4.68
CA SER A 572 -34.99 26.42 -6.03
C SER A 572 -34.64 25.37 -7.08
N CYS A 573 -35.69 24.90 -7.75
CA CYS A 573 -35.65 23.97 -8.87
C CYS A 573 -34.76 24.52 -10.00
N SER A 574 -33.65 23.86 -10.31
CA SER A 574 -33.01 23.94 -11.63
C SER A 574 -32.59 22.55 -12.07
N LEU A 575 -33.36 22.03 -13.03
CA LEU A 575 -33.07 20.94 -13.98
C LEU A 575 -32.00 19.91 -13.56
N CYS A 576 -32.43 18.77 -13.02
CA CYS A 576 -31.91 17.43 -13.34
C CYS A 576 -32.75 16.35 -12.64
N CYS A 577 -34.08 16.41 -12.77
CA CYS A 577 -34.99 15.33 -12.38
C CYS A 577 -35.09 14.30 -13.50
N CYS A 578 -34.02 13.56 -13.74
CA CYS A 578 -34.02 12.36 -14.58
C CYS A 578 -32.97 11.39 -14.02
N LEU A 579 -33.20 10.86 -12.81
CA LEU A 579 -32.63 9.61 -12.26
C LEU A 579 -33.02 9.55 -10.77
N ASN A 580 -33.92 8.62 -10.44
CA ASN A 580 -34.47 8.40 -9.10
C ASN A 580 -34.00 7.05 -8.56
#